data_AF-A0A944H9C6-F1
#
_entry.id   AF-A0A944H9C6-F1
#
_cell.length_a   1.000
_cell.length_b   1.000
_cell.length_c   1.000
_cell.angle_alpha   90.00
_cell.angle_beta   90.00
_cell.angle_gamma   90.00
#
_symmetry.space_group_name_H-M   'P 1'
#
loop_
_entity.id
_entity.type
_entity.pdbx_description
1 polymer ?
#
loop_
_entity_poly.entity_id
_entity_poly.type
_entity_poly.pdbx_seq_one_letter_code
_entity_poly.pdbx_strand_id
1 'polypeptide(L)'
;MKTMIPLFMSFLLMSTVAFAQKPMDAFEVQVDGLGCPFCAYGLEKKFKEFKGIKEVKIDIETGDFSFAYPAEKALSLAAVVSQVEKAGYSPMKTVITRANGLVETDAPLEVKDVALAAVQTKDLFVAGNCEMCEARILKATSRLEGITEAAWDSKTKMLHISFDSKQQSENSISQAIALAGHDTKLHKAQASTYETLPMCCKYERLKN
;
A
#
# COMPACT_ATOMS: atom_id res chain seq x y z
N MET A 1 -39.88 -67.55 40.24
CA MET A 1 -39.13 -66.27 40.33
C MET A 1 -38.83 -65.84 38.90
N LYS A 2 -39.70 -65.03 38.27
CA LYS A 2 -39.59 -63.55 38.10
C LYS A 2 -38.26 -63.13 37.47
N THR A 3 -38.14 -62.48 36.32
CA THR A 3 -39.05 -61.98 35.27
C THR A 3 -38.18 -61.65 34.05
N MET A 4 -38.82 -61.63 32.88
CA MET A 4 -38.31 -61.45 31.52
C MET A 4 -38.65 -60.01 31.05
N ILE A 5 -37.91 -59.44 30.06
CA ILE A 5 -38.32 -58.36 29.08
C ILE A 5 -38.14 -56.89 29.61
N PRO A 6 -37.95 -55.81 28.78
CA PRO A 6 -36.91 -55.44 27.78
C PRO A 6 -36.63 -53.90 27.71
N LEU A 7 -35.91 -53.44 26.66
CA LEU A 7 -36.10 -52.19 25.87
C LEU A 7 -36.50 -50.85 26.56
N PHE A 8 -35.57 -49.88 26.57
CA PHE A 8 -35.83 -48.42 26.50
C PHE A 8 -34.67 -47.79 25.70
N MET A 9 -34.82 -47.47 24.41
CA MET A 9 -35.55 -46.33 23.85
C MET A 9 -34.84 -44.99 24.09
N SER A 10 -34.10 -44.58 23.05
CA SER A 10 -34.04 -43.20 22.52
C SER A 10 -33.34 -42.12 23.35
N PHE A 11 -32.96 -41.04 22.64
CA PHE A 11 -32.38 -39.77 23.09
C PHE A 11 -30.87 -39.84 23.41
N LEU A 12 -29.97 -39.12 22.74
CA LEU A 12 -30.11 -37.82 22.11
C LEU A 12 -29.01 -37.69 21.04
N LEU A 13 -29.43 -37.44 19.79
CA LEU A 13 -28.60 -36.80 18.79
C LEU A 13 -28.12 -35.46 19.37
N MET A 14 -26.88 -35.38 19.86
CA MET A 14 -26.22 -34.09 20.04
C MET A 14 -25.86 -33.57 18.66
N SER A 15 -26.87 -32.94 18.06
CA SER A 15 -26.79 -32.01 16.96
C SER A 15 -25.56 -31.12 17.17
N THR A 16 -24.56 -31.28 16.33
CA THR A 16 -23.56 -30.24 16.13
C THR A 16 -24.33 -29.05 15.57
N VAL A 17 -24.70 -28.13 16.47
CA VAL A 17 -25.08 -26.78 16.09
C VAL A 17 -23.85 -26.19 15.40
N ALA A 18 -23.85 -26.31 14.07
CA ALA A 18 -23.09 -25.45 13.20
C ALA A 18 -23.63 -24.04 13.48
N PHE A 19 -22.98 -23.35 14.41
CA PHE A 19 -23.18 -21.92 14.58
C PHE A 19 -22.93 -21.32 13.20
N ALA A 20 -23.99 -20.75 12.62
CA ALA A 20 -23.91 -19.92 11.44
C ALA A 20 -23.05 -18.70 11.79
N GLN A 21 -21.74 -18.87 11.73
CA GLN A 21 -20.77 -17.82 11.92
C GLN A 21 -20.90 -16.94 10.69
N LYS A 22 -21.59 -15.81 10.84
CA LYS A 22 -21.69 -14.82 9.77
C LYS A 22 -20.29 -14.52 9.25
N PRO A 23 -20.07 -14.46 7.92
CA PRO A 23 -18.78 -14.11 7.37
C PRO A 23 -18.38 -12.71 7.85
N MET A 24 -17.20 -12.60 8.46
CA MET A 24 -16.62 -11.35 8.95
C MET A 24 -15.34 -11.09 8.18
N ASP A 25 -15.14 -9.83 7.79
CA ASP A 25 -13.88 -9.32 7.29
C ASP A 25 -13.02 -8.92 8.49
N ALA A 26 -11.74 -9.27 8.48
CA ALA A 26 -10.77 -8.87 9.48
C ALA A 26 -9.98 -7.66 8.98
N PHE A 27 -9.88 -6.63 9.80
CA PHE A 27 -9.15 -5.40 9.52
C PHE A 27 -7.99 -5.29 10.50
N GLU A 28 -6.82 -4.93 9.99
CA GLU A 28 -5.63 -4.60 10.76
C GLU A 28 -5.13 -3.24 10.27
N VAL A 29 -5.04 -2.28 11.17
CA VAL A 29 -4.69 -0.90 10.85
C VAL A 29 -3.57 -0.48 11.77
N GLN A 30 -2.37 -0.31 11.22
CA GLN A 30 -1.27 0.32 11.92
C GLN A 30 -1.42 1.82 11.82
N VAL A 31 -1.38 2.51 12.95
CA VAL A 31 -1.51 3.96 13.02
C VAL A 31 -0.38 4.57 13.84
N ASP A 32 0.09 5.72 13.38
CA ASP A 32 1.04 6.54 14.11
C ASP A 32 0.31 7.44 15.12
N GLY A 33 0.98 7.72 16.25
CA GLY A 33 0.45 8.56 17.32
C GLY A 33 -0.29 7.83 18.44
N LEU A 34 -0.33 6.50 18.44
CA LEU A 34 -0.88 5.70 19.56
C LEU A 34 0.14 5.60 20.72
N GLY A 35 0.36 6.71 21.43
CA GLY A 35 1.38 6.77 22.49
C GLY A 35 0.90 6.43 23.91
N CYS A 36 -0.41 6.29 24.15
CA CYS A 36 -0.93 6.02 25.50
C CYS A 36 -2.31 5.32 25.50
N PRO A 37 -2.74 4.74 26.63
CA PRO A 37 -4.05 4.07 26.75
C PRO A 37 -5.26 4.97 26.43
N PHE A 38 -5.16 6.28 26.68
CA PHE A 38 -6.23 7.22 26.34
C PHE A 38 -6.38 7.44 24.83
N CYS A 39 -5.28 7.40 24.09
CA CYS A 39 -5.29 7.47 22.62
C CYS A 39 -6.01 6.25 22.04
N ALA A 40 -5.63 5.05 22.49
CA ALA A 40 -6.28 3.79 22.11
C ALA A 40 -7.79 3.83 22.35
N TYR A 41 -8.22 4.30 23.53
CA TYR A 41 -9.64 4.46 23.84
C TYR A 41 -10.35 5.46 22.90
N GLY A 42 -9.69 6.56 22.55
CA GLY A 42 -10.21 7.56 21.61
C GLY A 42 -10.45 6.96 20.22
N LEU A 43 -9.49 6.19 19.72
CA LEU A 43 -9.61 5.49 18.43
C LEU A 43 -10.75 4.47 18.45
N GLU A 44 -10.78 3.59 19.46
CA GLU A 44 -11.85 2.59 19.62
C GLU A 44 -13.23 3.25 19.65
N LYS A 45 -13.38 4.34 20.41
CA LYS A 45 -14.65 5.06 20.54
C LYS A 45 -15.14 5.63 19.21
N LYS A 46 -14.23 6.13 18.36
CA LYS A 46 -14.56 6.62 17.02
C LYS A 46 -14.96 5.49 16.07
N PHE A 47 -14.33 4.33 16.20
CA PHE A 47 -14.68 3.18 15.36
C PHE A 47 -15.98 2.49 15.79
N LYS A 48 -16.44 2.63 17.04
CA LYS A 48 -17.77 2.19 17.48
C LYS A 48 -18.95 2.82 16.71
N GLU A 49 -18.72 3.91 15.99
CA GLU A 49 -19.72 4.49 15.07
C GLU A 49 -20.07 3.52 13.92
N PHE A 50 -19.14 2.65 13.53
CA PHE A 50 -19.41 1.56 12.60
C PHE A 50 -20.20 0.44 13.31
N LYS A 51 -21.52 0.43 13.06
CA LYS A 51 -22.44 -0.56 13.65
C LYS A 51 -22.11 -1.98 13.18
N GLY A 52 -21.46 -2.75 14.03
CA GLY A 52 -21.18 -4.17 13.78
C GLY A 52 -19.74 -4.59 14.02
N ILE A 53 -18.86 -3.67 14.40
CA ILE A 53 -17.50 -4.00 14.80
C ILE A 53 -17.50 -4.99 15.98
N LYS A 54 -16.67 -6.03 15.86
CA LYS A 54 -16.39 -7.04 16.88
C LYS A 54 -14.88 -7.24 16.99
N GLU A 55 -14.45 -7.96 18.05
CA GLU A 55 -13.06 -8.40 18.21
C GLU A 55 -12.02 -7.27 18.12
N VAL A 56 -12.32 -6.14 18.72
CA VAL A 56 -11.40 -5.00 18.76
C VAL A 56 -10.19 -5.34 19.62
N LYS A 57 -8.99 -5.23 19.05
CA LYS A 57 -7.71 -5.32 19.76
C LYS A 57 -6.85 -4.14 19.37
N ILE A 58 -6.16 -3.56 20.35
CA ILE A 58 -5.23 -2.45 20.15
C ILE A 58 -3.91 -2.81 20.82
N ASP A 59 -2.83 -2.75 20.06
CA ASP A 59 -1.46 -2.78 20.54
C ASP A 59 -0.92 -1.34 20.49
N ILE A 60 -0.61 -0.79 21.66
CA ILE A 60 -0.12 0.58 21.82
C ILE A 60 1.38 0.65 21.49
N GLU A 61 2.12 -0.45 21.67
CA GLU A 61 3.56 -0.48 21.42
C GLU A 61 3.86 -0.50 19.92
N THR A 62 3.09 -1.28 19.16
CA THR A 62 3.27 -1.42 17.70
C THR A 62 2.37 -0.48 16.88
N GLY A 63 1.37 0.13 17.52
CA GLY A 63 0.37 0.98 16.87
C GLY A 63 -0.70 0.18 16.12
N ASP A 64 -0.82 -1.12 16.37
CA ASP A 64 -1.74 -2.00 15.64
C ASP A 64 -3.15 -1.94 16.22
N PHE A 65 -4.12 -1.60 15.38
CA PHE A 65 -5.53 -1.63 15.69
C PHE A 65 -6.23 -2.64 14.80
N SER A 66 -6.72 -3.73 15.37
CA SER A 66 -7.43 -4.78 14.64
C SER A 66 -8.88 -4.92 15.08
N PHE A 67 -9.75 -5.24 14.13
CA PHE A 67 -11.17 -5.46 14.39
C PHE A 67 -11.82 -6.33 13.30
N ALA A 68 -12.93 -6.97 13.64
CA ALA A 68 -13.76 -7.72 12.71
C ALA A 68 -15.03 -6.93 12.35
N TYR A 69 -15.42 -6.93 11.07
CA TYR A 69 -16.64 -6.27 10.59
C TYR A 69 -17.48 -7.23 9.72
N PRO A 70 -18.83 -7.16 9.74
CA PRO A 70 -19.66 -8.09 8.99
C PRO A 70 -19.45 -7.91 7.48
N ALA A 71 -19.13 -8.98 6.75
CA ALA A 71 -18.89 -8.92 5.30
C ALA A 71 -20.14 -8.49 4.51
N GLU A 72 -21.33 -8.67 5.09
CA GLU A 72 -22.61 -8.19 4.55
C GLU A 72 -22.71 -6.65 4.53
N LYS A 73 -21.92 -5.96 5.36
CA LYS A 73 -21.83 -4.50 5.39
C LYS A 73 -20.52 -4.12 4.72
N ALA A 74 -20.60 -3.69 3.47
CA ALA A 74 -19.43 -3.24 2.73
C ALA A 74 -18.74 -2.08 3.49
N LEU A 75 -17.56 -2.36 4.05
CA LEU A 75 -16.65 -1.36 4.61
C LEU A 75 -15.40 -1.35 3.73
N SER A 76 -15.14 -0.20 3.12
CA SER A 76 -14.01 0.00 2.23
C SER A 76 -12.78 0.44 3.01
N LEU A 77 -11.61 0.14 2.45
CA LEU A 77 -10.33 0.60 2.98
C LEU A 77 -10.29 2.13 3.14
N ALA A 78 -10.76 2.86 2.12
CA ALA A 78 -10.83 4.32 2.17
C ALA A 78 -11.72 4.86 3.31
N ALA A 79 -12.81 4.17 3.64
CA ALA A 79 -13.67 4.56 4.76
C ALA A 79 -12.97 4.34 6.10
N VAL A 80 -12.17 3.27 6.22
CA VAL A 80 -11.35 2.99 7.40
C VAL A 80 -10.26 4.05 7.56
N VAL A 81 -9.47 4.30 6.52
CA VAL A 81 -8.42 5.34 6.48
C VAL A 81 -8.98 6.71 6.85
N SER A 82 -10.09 7.13 6.23
CA SER A 82 -10.73 8.40 6.56
C SER A 82 -11.20 8.47 8.01
N GLN A 83 -11.64 7.36 8.60
CA GLN A 83 -12.02 7.33 10.02
C GLN A 83 -10.81 7.42 10.95
N VAL A 84 -9.67 6.83 10.58
CA VAL A 84 -8.40 6.98 11.31
C VAL A 84 -7.97 8.46 11.34
N GLU A 85 -8.00 9.13 10.19
CA GLU A 85 -7.66 10.55 10.09
C GLU A 85 -8.62 11.43 10.89
N LYS A 86 -9.94 11.16 10.82
CA LYS A 86 -10.95 11.85 11.63
C LYS A 86 -10.81 11.59 13.13
N ALA A 87 -10.23 10.45 13.50
CA ALA A 87 -9.89 10.15 14.88
C ALA A 87 -8.59 10.85 15.33
N GLY A 88 -7.87 11.51 14.42
CA GLY A 88 -6.67 12.29 14.71
C GLY A 88 -5.36 11.50 14.61
N TYR A 89 -5.37 10.35 13.94
CA TYR A 89 -4.21 9.48 13.77
C TYR A 89 -3.79 9.41 12.31
N SER A 90 -2.52 9.09 12.07
CA SER A 90 -1.98 8.90 10.72
C SER A 90 -1.89 7.40 10.39
N PRO A 91 -2.62 6.90 9.38
CA PRO A 91 -2.55 5.49 9.00
C PRO A 91 -1.21 5.18 8.31
N MET A 92 -0.53 4.12 8.78
CA MET A 92 0.73 3.65 8.21
C MET A 92 0.55 2.41 7.34
N LYS A 93 -0.34 1.50 7.75
CA LYS A 93 -0.62 0.26 7.02
C LYS A 93 -2.03 -0.20 7.34
N THR A 94 -2.87 -0.35 6.33
CA THR A 94 -4.18 -1.02 6.51
C THR A 94 -4.15 -2.37 5.80
N VAL A 95 -4.66 -3.43 6.41
CA VAL A 95 -4.82 -4.75 5.81
C VAL A 95 -6.25 -5.21 6.07
N ILE A 96 -6.94 -5.68 5.04
CA ILE A 96 -8.28 -6.24 5.12
C ILE A 96 -8.19 -7.67 4.62
N THR A 97 -8.43 -8.65 5.49
CA THR A 97 -8.66 -10.03 5.11
C THR A 97 -10.16 -10.24 4.99
N ARG A 98 -10.67 -10.29 3.76
CA ARG A 98 -12.07 -10.51 3.46
C ARG A 98 -12.49 -11.95 3.76
N ALA A 99 -13.77 -12.15 4.06
CA ALA A 99 -14.32 -13.48 4.34
C ALA A 99 -14.20 -14.48 3.17
N ASN A 100 -13.99 -13.99 1.94
CA ASN A 100 -13.72 -14.80 0.76
C ASN A 100 -12.22 -15.16 0.58
N GLY A 101 -11.37 -14.77 1.53
CA GLY A 101 -9.92 -15.01 1.50
C GLY A 101 -9.11 -13.96 0.72
N LEU A 102 -9.74 -12.94 0.14
CA LEU A 102 -9.02 -11.83 -0.48
C LEU A 102 -8.36 -10.95 0.58
N VAL A 103 -7.08 -10.61 0.40
CA VAL A 103 -6.35 -9.70 1.26
C VAL A 103 -6.13 -8.38 0.52
N GLU A 104 -6.69 -7.29 1.03
CA GLU A 104 -6.49 -5.92 0.51
C GLU A 104 -5.52 -5.20 1.45
N THR A 105 -4.52 -4.47 0.95
CA THR A 105 -3.58 -3.73 1.81
C THR A 105 -3.30 -2.32 1.31
N ASP A 106 -3.09 -1.40 2.25
CA ASP A 106 -2.67 0.00 2.09
C ASP A 106 -1.41 0.28 2.92
N ALA A 107 -0.54 -0.74 3.07
CA ALA A 107 0.87 -0.45 3.33
C ALA A 107 1.39 0.41 2.17
N PRO A 108 2.51 1.14 2.32
CA PRO A 108 3.27 1.63 1.17
C PRO A 108 3.74 0.42 0.35
N LEU A 109 2.87 -0.01 -0.55
CA LEU A 109 3.11 -0.91 -1.64
C LEU A 109 2.52 -0.19 -2.84
N GLU A 110 3.44 0.28 -3.68
CA GLU A 110 3.36 0.05 -5.10
C GLU A 110 1.98 -0.30 -5.68
N VAL A 111 1.51 0.66 -6.47
CA VAL A 111 0.70 0.54 -7.68
C VAL A 111 -0.79 0.23 -7.57
N LYS A 112 -1.55 1.28 -7.91
CA LYS A 112 -2.86 1.21 -8.56
C LYS A 112 -2.89 0.18 -9.69
N ASP A 113 -3.62 -0.92 -9.51
CA ASP A 113 -4.35 -1.67 -10.56
C ASP A 113 -3.70 -1.78 -11.96
N VAL A 114 -2.41 -2.08 -12.06
CA VAL A 114 -1.81 -2.58 -13.30
C VAL A 114 -1.45 -4.02 -13.09
N ALA A 115 -1.99 -4.90 -13.93
CA ALA A 115 -1.80 -6.35 -13.88
C ALA A 115 -0.36 -6.75 -13.49
N LEU A 116 -0.23 -7.30 -12.28
CA LEU A 116 1.00 -7.65 -11.54
C LEU A 116 2.02 -8.51 -12.31
N ALA A 117 1.67 -9.02 -13.50
CA ALA A 117 2.54 -9.85 -14.34
C ALA A 117 3.55 -9.06 -15.20
N ALA A 118 3.45 -7.73 -15.29
CA ALA A 118 4.28 -6.93 -16.21
C ALA A 118 5.05 -5.76 -15.56
N VAL A 119 4.89 -5.52 -14.26
CA VAL A 119 5.64 -4.48 -13.57
C VAL A 119 7.11 -4.89 -13.45
N GLN A 120 8.02 -4.03 -13.89
CA GLN A 120 9.47 -4.18 -13.76
C GLN A 120 10.05 -3.04 -12.94
N THR A 121 10.98 -3.39 -12.06
CA THR A 121 11.76 -2.44 -11.26
C THR A 121 13.20 -2.40 -11.77
N LYS A 122 13.74 -1.20 -11.95
CA LYS A 122 15.07 -0.96 -12.52
C LYS A 122 15.78 0.19 -11.83
N ASP A 123 17.10 0.07 -11.76
CA ASP A 123 18.01 1.14 -11.33
C ASP A 123 18.72 1.73 -12.56
N LEU A 124 18.42 2.99 -12.85
CA LEU A 124 18.98 3.71 -13.99
C LEU A 124 19.89 4.83 -13.50
N PHE A 125 21.11 4.92 -14.05
CA PHE A 125 21.95 6.08 -13.79
C PHE A 125 21.40 7.30 -14.52
N VAL A 126 21.17 8.39 -13.79
CA VAL A 126 20.68 9.67 -14.30
C VAL A 126 21.53 10.80 -13.73
N ALA A 127 22.19 11.54 -14.61
CA ALA A 127 23.08 12.61 -14.21
C ALA A 127 22.31 13.80 -13.62
N GLY A 128 22.70 14.19 -12.42
CA GLY A 128 22.13 15.30 -11.65
C GLY A 128 23.02 15.60 -10.45
N ASN A 129 22.77 16.73 -9.78
CA ASN A 129 23.63 17.25 -8.71
C ASN A 129 22.88 17.83 -7.50
N CYS A 130 21.57 18.07 -7.58
CA CYS A 130 20.81 18.71 -6.50
C CYS A 130 19.34 18.27 -6.47
N GLU A 131 18.62 18.67 -5.42
CA GLU A 131 17.19 18.40 -5.23
C GLU A 131 16.31 18.95 -6.37
N MET A 132 16.74 20.04 -7.03
CA MET A 132 16.02 20.53 -8.22
C MET A 132 16.20 19.61 -9.43
N CYS A 133 17.30 18.86 -9.52
CA CYS A 133 17.45 17.79 -10.51
C CYS A 133 16.45 16.68 -10.20
N GLU A 134 16.39 16.24 -8.95
CA GLU A 134 15.46 15.22 -8.49
C GLU A 134 14.02 15.58 -8.88
N ALA A 135 13.53 16.76 -8.46
CA ALA A 135 12.18 17.22 -8.77
C ALA A 135 11.90 17.24 -10.28
N ARG A 136 12.91 17.58 -11.10
CA ARG A 136 12.78 17.60 -12.56
C ARG A 136 12.75 16.20 -13.17
N ILE A 137 13.61 15.31 -12.70
CA ILE A 137 13.69 13.90 -13.13
C ILE A 137 12.39 13.19 -12.77
N LEU A 138 11.94 13.30 -11.52
CA LEU A 138 10.71 12.67 -11.05
C LEU A 138 9.47 13.22 -11.75
N LYS A 139 9.44 14.53 -12.07
CA LYS A 139 8.35 15.11 -12.87
C LYS A 139 8.36 14.63 -14.32
N ALA A 140 9.52 14.30 -14.88
CA ALA A 140 9.62 13.75 -16.23
C ALA A 140 9.09 12.31 -16.26
N THR A 141 9.44 11.49 -15.27
CA THR A 141 8.96 10.10 -15.17
C THR A 141 7.48 10.04 -14.82
N SER A 142 6.98 10.88 -13.92
CA SER A 142 5.56 10.88 -13.50
C SER A 142 4.58 11.26 -14.61
N ARG A 143 5.06 11.79 -15.75
CA ARG A 143 4.24 12.12 -16.92
C ARG A 143 4.08 10.95 -17.89
N LEU A 144 4.87 9.90 -17.71
CA LEU A 144 4.78 8.69 -18.50
C LEU A 144 3.69 7.78 -17.92
N GLU A 145 2.82 7.27 -18.79
CA GLU A 145 1.82 6.27 -18.40
C GLU A 145 2.52 4.96 -18.02
N GLY A 146 2.00 4.28 -17.00
CA GLY A 146 2.54 3.01 -16.54
C GLY A 146 3.76 3.13 -15.62
N ILE A 147 4.17 4.33 -15.20
CA ILE A 147 5.12 4.49 -14.09
C ILE A 147 4.38 4.34 -12.76
N THR A 148 4.92 3.52 -11.88
CA THR A 148 4.27 3.09 -10.65
C THR A 148 4.97 3.62 -9.41
N GLU A 149 6.30 3.68 -9.48
CA GLU A 149 7.17 4.25 -8.46
C GLU A 149 8.39 4.90 -9.15
N ALA A 150 8.87 6.02 -8.62
CA ALA A 150 10.12 6.62 -9.06
C ALA A 150 10.77 7.40 -7.90
N ALA A 151 12.03 7.09 -7.60
CA ALA A 151 12.83 7.80 -6.62
C ALA A 151 14.26 7.97 -7.14
N TRP A 152 14.83 9.18 -7.01
CA TRP A 152 16.19 9.45 -7.47
C TRP A 152 17.05 9.97 -6.33
N ASP A 153 18.25 9.42 -6.18
CA ASP A 153 19.16 9.79 -5.12
C ASP A 153 20.31 10.67 -5.65
N SER A 154 20.50 11.83 -5.02
CA SER A 154 21.48 12.84 -5.46
C SER A 154 22.94 12.45 -5.24
N LYS A 155 23.21 11.52 -4.31
CA LYS A 155 24.57 11.09 -3.96
C LYS A 155 25.07 10.03 -4.93
N THR A 156 24.23 9.05 -5.21
CA THR A 156 24.50 7.91 -6.09
C THR A 156 24.17 8.20 -7.55
N LYS A 157 23.30 9.17 -7.80
CA LYS A 157 22.77 9.54 -9.12
C LYS A 157 21.96 8.41 -9.76
N MET A 158 21.37 7.55 -8.94
CA MET A 158 20.57 6.42 -9.37
C MET A 158 19.08 6.75 -9.23
N LEU A 159 18.34 6.50 -10.31
CA LEU A 159 16.88 6.50 -10.35
C LEU A 159 16.42 5.06 -10.15
N HIS A 160 15.79 4.79 -9.01
CA HIS A 160 14.99 3.60 -8.78
C HIS A 160 13.61 3.82 -9.38
N ILE A 161 13.19 2.98 -10.33
CA ILE A 161 11.91 3.15 -11.02
C ILE A 161 11.22 1.82 -11.25
N SER A 162 9.93 1.79 -10.95
CA SER A 162 9.03 0.68 -11.27
C SER A 162 8.03 1.11 -12.34
N PHE A 163 7.80 0.25 -13.32
CA PHE A 163 6.93 0.55 -14.45
C PHE A 163 6.32 -0.70 -15.10
N ASP A 164 5.15 -0.54 -15.73
CA ASP A 164 4.56 -1.57 -16.58
C ASP A 164 5.39 -1.71 -17.87
N SER A 165 6.07 -2.84 -18.01
CA SER A 165 6.91 -3.14 -19.17
C SER A 165 6.15 -3.33 -20.49
N LYS A 166 4.82 -3.39 -20.46
CA LYS A 166 3.98 -3.32 -21.66
C LYS A 166 3.78 -1.88 -22.15
N GLN A 167 3.96 -0.89 -21.28
CA GLN A 167 3.72 0.53 -21.57
C GLN A 167 5.01 1.32 -21.70
N GLN A 168 6.02 0.99 -20.88
CA GLN A 168 7.29 1.68 -20.83
C GLN A 168 8.48 0.75 -21.00
N SER A 169 9.62 1.33 -21.35
CA SER A 169 10.90 0.66 -21.47
C SER A 169 11.99 1.56 -20.88
N GLU A 170 13.14 0.99 -20.49
CA GLU A 170 14.30 1.76 -20.04
C GLU A 170 14.70 2.83 -21.06
N ASN A 171 14.54 2.52 -22.36
CA ASN A 171 14.83 3.43 -23.47
C ASN A 171 13.86 4.63 -23.51
N SER A 172 12.54 4.40 -23.42
CA SER A 172 11.55 5.49 -23.44
C SER A 172 11.65 6.38 -22.20
N ILE A 173 11.87 5.77 -21.03
CA ILE A 173 12.09 6.47 -19.76
C ILE A 173 13.34 7.35 -19.85
N SER A 174 14.46 6.77 -20.31
CA SER A 174 15.73 7.49 -20.48
C SER A 174 15.60 8.65 -21.47
N GLN A 175 14.83 8.47 -22.55
CA GLN A 175 14.56 9.53 -23.53
C GLN A 175 13.76 10.69 -22.91
N ALA A 176 12.72 10.40 -22.14
CA ALA A 176 11.93 11.43 -21.46
C ALA A 176 12.77 12.25 -20.47
N ILE A 177 13.66 11.58 -19.74
CA ILE A 177 14.60 12.22 -18.79
C ILE A 177 15.62 13.09 -19.54
N ALA A 178 16.15 12.62 -20.67
CA ALA A 178 17.02 13.40 -21.55
C ALA A 178 16.33 14.65 -22.12
N LEU A 179 15.06 14.54 -22.50
CA LEU A 179 14.25 15.70 -22.92
C LEU A 179 14.04 16.71 -21.78
N ALA A 180 14.05 16.26 -20.53
CA ALA A 180 14.03 17.13 -19.35
C ALA A 180 15.39 17.77 -19.04
N GLY A 181 16.46 17.39 -19.75
CA GLY A 181 17.79 17.96 -19.61
C GLY A 181 18.81 17.09 -18.88
N HIS A 182 18.48 15.84 -18.57
CA HIS A 182 19.33 14.94 -17.77
C HIS A 182 19.89 13.78 -18.59
N ASP A 183 21.21 13.64 -18.61
CA ASP A 183 21.90 12.55 -19.29
C ASP A 183 21.65 11.23 -18.56
N THR A 184 21.44 10.18 -19.34
CA THR A 184 21.36 8.79 -18.89
C THR A 184 22.36 7.96 -19.68
N LYS A 185 22.55 6.68 -19.29
CA LYS A 185 23.41 5.77 -20.06
C LYS A 185 22.89 5.48 -21.48
N LEU A 186 21.58 5.59 -21.71
CA LEU A 186 20.95 5.29 -23.01
C LEU A 186 20.69 6.53 -23.87
N HIS A 187 20.34 7.66 -23.24
CA HIS A 187 19.99 8.91 -23.93
C HIS A 187 20.65 10.11 -23.27
N LYS A 188 21.13 11.03 -24.11
CA LYS A 188 21.73 12.29 -23.67
C LYS A 188 20.79 13.46 -23.93
N ALA A 189 20.79 14.40 -23.00
CA ALA A 189 20.10 15.66 -23.17
C ALA A 189 20.68 16.43 -24.36
N GLN A 190 19.81 17.10 -25.12
CA GLN A 190 20.26 18.05 -26.13
C GLN A 190 21.09 19.16 -25.46
N ALA A 191 22.16 19.59 -26.13
CA ALA A 191 23.05 20.62 -25.58
C ALA A 191 22.26 21.89 -25.24
N SER A 192 21.34 22.33 -26.10
CA SER A 192 20.47 23.48 -25.84
C SER A 192 19.62 23.32 -24.58
N THR A 193 18.99 22.16 -24.39
CA THR A 193 18.17 21.87 -23.18
C THR A 193 19.04 21.91 -21.92
N TYR A 194 20.18 21.22 -21.95
CA TYR A 194 21.15 21.22 -20.85
C TYR A 194 21.65 22.65 -20.57
N GLU A 195 21.87 23.45 -21.61
CA GLU A 195 22.39 24.81 -21.46
C GLU A 195 21.42 25.74 -20.72
N THR A 196 20.12 25.50 -20.85
CA THR A 196 19.08 26.26 -20.14
C THR A 196 18.80 25.82 -18.70
N LEU A 197 19.45 24.76 -18.22
CA LEU A 197 19.27 24.32 -16.85
C LEU A 197 19.82 25.34 -15.84
N PRO A 198 19.18 25.46 -14.66
CA PRO A 198 19.73 26.25 -13.56
C PRO A 198 21.17 25.85 -13.21
N MET A 199 21.94 26.78 -12.68
CA MET A 199 23.36 26.58 -12.39
C MET A 199 23.62 25.35 -11.50
N CYS A 200 22.80 25.12 -10.46
CA CYS A 200 22.92 23.96 -9.58
C CYS A 200 22.56 22.62 -10.25
N CYS A 201 21.90 22.66 -11.42
CA CYS A 201 21.56 21.49 -12.21
C CYS A 201 22.57 21.19 -13.31
N LYS A 202 23.65 21.97 -13.42
CA LYS A 202 24.76 21.69 -14.33
C LYS A 202 25.61 20.56 -13.75
N TYR A 203 25.62 19.42 -14.43
CA TYR A 203 26.33 18.21 -14.04
C TYR A 203 27.41 17.84 -15.05
N GLU A 204 28.37 17.03 -14.62
CA GLU A 204 29.35 16.48 -15.56
C GLU A 204 28.65 15.54 -16.55
N ARG A 205 28.69 15.90 -17.83
CA ARG A 205 28.01 15.18 -18.90
C ARG A 205 28.68 13.84 -19.18
N LEU A 206 27.86 12.83 -19.44
CA LEU A 206 28.34 11.48 -19.74
C LEU A 206 29.07 11.44 -21.10
N LYS A 207 30.02 10.50 -21.25
CA LYS A 207 30.83 10.32 -22.48
C LYS A 207 30.36 9.16 -23.38
N ASN A 208 29.09 8.81 -23.27
CA ASN A 208 28.42 7.86 -24.16
C ASN A 208 27.97 8.51 -25.47
#